data_AF-A0A7X2SWN9-F1
#
_entry.id   AF-A0A7X2SWN9-F1
#
_cell.length_a   1.000
_cell.length_b   1.000
_cell.length_c   1.000
_cell.angle_alpha   90.00
_cell.angle_beta   90.00
_cell.angle_gamma   90.00
#
_symmetry.space_group_name_H-M   'P 1'
#
loop_
_entity.id
_entity.type
_entity.pdbx_description
1 polymer ?
#
loop_
_entity_poly.entity_id
_entity_poly.type
_entity_poly.pdbx_seq_one_letter_code
_entity_poly.pdbx_strand_id
1 'polypeptide(L)' 'MGKTVKKQRPVNLDLSTIRFPVTAISSILHRVSGVITLVAIGILLWLLGLSLSSPEGFQHAASIMDGFFAKFIMWGI' A
#
# COMPACT_ATOMS: atom_id res chain seq x y z
N MET A 1 39.75 1.60 -31.74
CA MET A 1 39.06 1.44 -30.45
C MET A 1 38.22 2.68 -30.19
N GLY A 2 36.89 2.58 -30.32
CA GLY A 2 35.98 3.69 -30.03
C GLY A 2 34.62 3.12 -29.67
N LYS A 3 34.19 3.28 -28.41
CA LYS A 3 32.84 2.86 -27.97
C LYS A 3 31.82 3.80 -28.60
N THR A 4 30.91 3.28 -29.42
CA THR A 4 29.74 4.01 -29.91
C THR A 4 28.80 4.29 -28.74
N VAL A 5 28.89 5.48 -28.16
CA VAL A 5 27.98 5.93 -27.10
C VAL A 5 26.65 6.33 -27.75
N LYS A 6 25.57 5.62 -27.42
CA LYS A 6 24.21 5.93 -27.88
C LYS A 6 23.81 7.30 -27.30
N LYS A 7 23.66 8.33 -28.15
CA LYS A 7 23.21 9.67 -27.73
C LYS A 7 21.73 9.62 -27.35
N GLN A 8 21.43 9.57 -26.06
CA GLN A 8 20.06 9.55 -25.56
C GLN A 8 19.43 10.95 -25.65
N ARG A 9 18.22 11.03 -26.20
CA ARG A 9 17.48 12.29 -26.33
C ARG A 9 16.82 12.66 -25.00
N PRO A 10 16.66 13.97 -24.70
CA PRO A 10 15.92 14.39 -23.53
C PRO A 10 14.44 13.98 -23.64
N VAL A 11 13.86 13.53 -22.52
CA VAL A 11 12.45 13.13 -22.38
C VAL A 11 11.80 14.05 -21.36
N ASN A 12 10.68 14.68 -21.71
CA ASN A 12 9.92 15.47 -20.75
C ASN A 12 9.04 14.53 -19.91
N LEU A 13 9.52 14.17 -18.72
CA LEU A 13 8.79 13.36 -17.74
C LEU A 13 8.70 14.09 -16.38
N ASP A 14 8.62 15.41 -16.42
CA ASP A 14 8.30 16.18 -15.22
C ASP A 14 6.79 16.13 -14.96
N LEU A 15 6.36 15.19 -14.13
CA LEU A 15 4.95 14.96 -13.79
C LEU A 15 4.29 16.19 -13.15
N SER A 16 5.05 17.10 -12.52
CA SER A 16 4.51 18.31 -11.91
C SER A 16 4.03 19.34 -12.93
N THR A 17 4.53 19.26 -14.17
CA THR A 17 4.14 20.16 -15.27
C THR A 17 2.90 19.67 -16.02
N ILE A 18 2.49 18.42 -15.80
CA ILE A 18 1.39 17.77 -16.51
C ILE A 18 0.08 17.92 -15.71
N ARG A 19 -0.99 18.39 -16.36
CA ARG A 19 -2.34 18.43 -15.77
C ARG A 19 -3.03 17.08 -15.96
N PHE A 20 -3.34 16.40 -14.86
CA PHE A 20 -4.03 15.11 -14.89
C PHE A 20 -5.55 15.27 -14.78
N PRO A 21 -6.34 14.62 -15.66
CA PRO A 21 -7.78 14.54 -15.49
C PRO A 21 -8.13 13.63 -14.29
N VAL A 22 -9.34 13.79 -13.75
CA VAL A 22 -9.82 13.01 -12.59
C VAL A 22 -9.77 11.50 -12.83
N THR A 23 -9.99 11.05 -14.07
CA THR A 23 -9.91 9.64 -14.44
C THR A 23 -8.50 9.07 -14.30
N ALA A 24 -7.46 9.86 -14.59
CA ALA A 24 -6.06 9.44 -14.40
C ALA A 24 -5.72 9.34 -12.91
N ILE A 25 -6.20 10.29 -12.09
CA ILE A 25 -6.04 10.26 -10.63
C ILE A 25 -6.72 9.02 -10.03
N SER A 26 -7.96 8.74 -10.46
CA SER A 26 -8.69 7.54 -10.03
C SER A 26 -7.93 6.26 -10.39
N SER A 27 -7.38 6.18 -11.62
CA SER A 27 -6.61 5.01 -12.05
C SER A 27 -5.36 4.77 -11.19
N ILE A 28 -4.59 5.82 -10.85
CA ILE A 28 -3.39 5.65 -10.01
C ILE A 28 -3.77 5.32 -8.57
N LEU A 29 -4.81 5.95 -8.02
CA LEU A 29 -5.31 5.62 -6.69
C LEU A 29 -5.76 4.17 -6.62
N HIS A 30 -6.51 3.67 -7.60
CA HIS A 30 -6.92 2.26 -7.65
C HIS A 30 -5.72 1.30 -7.65
N ARG A 31 -4.66 1.61 -8.39
CA ARG A 31 -3.43 0.80 -8.41
C ARG A 31 -2.74 0.81 -7.04
N VAL A 32 -2.62 1.98 -6.41
CA VAL A 32 -2.01 2.12 -5.08
C VAL A 32 -2.84 1.37 -4.04
N SER A 33 -4.16 1.54 -4.04
CA SER A 33 -5.08 0.81 -3.17
C SER A 33 -4.95 -0.70 -3.35
N GLY A 34 -4.83 -1.21 -4.57
CA GLY A 34 -4.62 -2.64 -4.81
C GLY A 34 -3.34 -3.19 -4.14
N VAL A 35 -2.24 -2.43 -4.17
CA VAL A 35 -0.99 -2.82 -3.48
C VAL A 35 -1.16 -2.75 -1.96
N ILE A 36 -1.86 -1.75 -1.44
CA ILE A 36 -2.18 -1.64 0.00
C ILE A 36 -3.01 -2.85 0.44
N THR A 37 -4.07 -3.19 -0.28
CA THR A 37 -4.94 -4.33 0.03
C THR A 37 -4.18 -5.66 0.01
N LEU A 38 -3.24 -5.84 -0.93
CA LEU A 38 -2.41 -7.05 -0.99
C LEU A 38 -1.63 -7.27 0.31
N VAL A 39 -1.01 -6.21 0.85
CA VAL A 39 -0.29 -6.28 2.14
C VAL A 39 -1.27 -6.43 3.30
N ALA A 40 -2.38 -5.71 3.25
CA ALA A 40 -3.41 -5.73 4.28
C ALA A 40 -4.00 -7.14 4.50
N ILE A 41 -4.20 -7.92 3.44
CA ILE A 41 -4.68 -9.31 3.54
C ILE A 41 -3.76 -10.15 4.43
N GLY A 42 -2.43 -10.01 4.30
CA GLY A 42 -1.49 -10.74 5.15
C GLY A 42 -1.61 -10.38 6.63
N ILE A 43 -1.73 -9.09 6.92
CA ILE A 43 -1.92 -8.57 8.30
C ILE A 43 -3.26 -9.05 8.87
N LEU A 44 -4.33 -8.95 8.08
CA LEU A 44 -5.68 -9.36 8.47
C LEU A 44 -5.78 -10.85 8.74
N LEU A 45 -5.16 -11.69 7.90
CA LEU A 45 -5.15 -13.14 8.10
C LEU A 45 -4.31 -13.55 9.31
N TRP A 46 -3.20 -12.85 9.58
CA TRP A 46 -2.43 -13.06 10.81
C TRP A 46 -3.25 -12.68 12.05
N LEU A 47 -3.90 -11.52 12.05
CA LEU A 47 -4.73 -11.05 13.16
C LEU A 47 -5.94 -11.98 13.38
N LEU A 48 -6.57 -12.44 12.30
CA LEU A 48 -7.64 -13.43 12.34
C LEU A 48 -7.15 -14.75 12.93
N GLY A 49 -6.00 -15.26 12.48
CA GLY A 49 -5.40 -16.48 13.00
C GLY A 49 -5.09 -16.37 14.50
N LEU A 50 -4.53 -15.25 14.95
CA LEU A 50 -4.30 -14.97 16.37
C LEU A 50 -5.61 -14.99 17.15
N SER A 51 -6.65 -14.32 16.64
CA SER A 51 -7.95 -14.22 17.30
C SER A 51 -8.67 -15.57 17.46
N LEU A 52 -8.40 -16.53 16.57
CA LEU A 52 -9.01 -17.87 16.58
C LEU A 52 -8.15 -18.92 17.29
N SER A 53 -6.94 -18.59 17.72
CA SER A 53 -5.98 -19.57 18.24
C SER A 53 -6.34 -20.13 19.62
N SER A 54 -6.83 -19.28 20.54
CA SER A 54 -7.28 -19.64 21.89
C SER A 54 -8.00 -18.44 22.54
N PRO A 55 -8.62 -18.59 23.74
CA PRO A 55 -9.13 -17.47 24.51
C PRO A 55 -8.09 -16.38 24.81
N GLU A 56 -6.86 -16.78 25.14
CA GLU A 56 -5.73 -15.87 25.38
C GLU A 56 -5.31 -15.18 24.07
N GLY A 57 -5.29 -15.91 22.96
CA GLY A 57 -5.03 -15.36 21.62
C GLY A 57 -6.05 -14.29 21.23
N PHE A 58 -7.33 -14.51 21.53
CA PHE A 58 -8.38 -13.51 21.31
C PHE A 58 -8.16 -12.25 22.16
N GLN A 59 -7.87 -12.38 23.45
CA GLN A 59 -7.58 -11.24 24.32
C GLN A 59 -6.35 -10.45 23.83
N HIS A 60 -5.33 -11.16 23.33
CA HIS A 60 -4.16 -10.52 22.75
C HIS A 60 -4.53 -9.73 21.47
N ALA A 61 -5.27 -10.33 20.53
CA ALA A 61 -5.75 -9.64 19.34
C ALA A 61 -6.60 -8.41 19.70
N ALA A 62 -7.49 -8.52 20.70
CA ALA A 62 -8.29 -7.40 21.20
C ALA A 62 -7.43 -6.27 21.79
N SER A 63 -6.38 -6.61 22.56
CA SER A 63 -5.46 -5.62 23.12
C SER A 63 -4.66 -4.87 22.05
N ILE A 64 -4.24 -5.57 20.99
CA ILE A 64 -3.60 -4.94 19.82
C ILE A 64 -4.57 -3.94 19.19
N MET A 65 -5.81 -4.36 18.96
CA MET A 65 -6.85 -3.54 18.34
C MET A 65 -7.32 -2.36 19.20
N ASP A 66 -7.03 -2.33 20.50
CA ASP A 66 -7.37 -1.18 21.34
C ASP A 66 -6.43 0.02 21.13
N GLY A 67 -5.22 -0.24 20.61
CA GLY A 67 -4.24 0.79 20.32
C GLY A 67 -4.69 1.77 19.23
N PHE A 68 -4.43 3.07 19.44
CA PHE A 68 -4.75 4.12 18.46
C PHE A 68 -4.16 3.85 17.08
N PHE A 69 -2.88 3.45 17.00
CA PHE A 69 -2.23 3.16 15.71
C PHE A 69 -2.85 1.95 15.01
N ALA A 70 -3.24 0.91 15.74
CA ALA A 70 -3.92 -0.25 15.16
C ALA A 70 -5.28 0.15 14.59
N LYS A 71 -6.06 0.97 15.32
CA LYS A 71 -7.32 1.53 14.85
C LYS A 71 -7.14 2.41 13.60
N PHE A 72 -6.10 3.25 13.58
CA PHE A 72 -5.80 4.12 12.43
C PHE A 72 -5.41 3.31 11.18
N ILE A 73 -4.55 2.31 11.34
CA ILE A 73 -4.15 1.42 10.24
C ILE A 73 -5.37 0.64 9.74
N MET A 74 -6.19 0.08 10.64
CA MET A 74 -7.38 -0.67 10.25
C MET A 74 -8.46 0.19 9.59
N TRP A 75 -8.57 1.47 9.91
CA TRP A 75 -9.45 2.39 9.18
C TRP A 75 -8.95 2.68 7.76
N GLY A 76 -7.63 2.67 7.56
CA GLY A 76 -7.00 2.94 6.27
C GLY A 76 -6.93 1.73 5.32
N ILE A 77 -7.29 0.54 5.81
CA ILE A 77 -7.47 -0.69 5.03
C ILE A 77 -8.91 -0.76 4.52
#